data_AF-A0A024UB40-F1
#
_entry.id   AF-A0A024UB40-F1
#
_cell.length_a   1.000
_cell.length_b   1.000
_cell.length_c   1.000
_cell.angle_alpha   90.00
_cell.angle_beta   90.00
_cell.angle_gamma   90.00
#
_symmetry.space_group_name_H-M   'P 1'
#
loop_
_entity.id
_entity.type
_entity.pdbx_description
1 polymer ?
#
loop_
_entity_poly.entity_id
_entity_poly.type
_entity_poly.pdbx_seq_one_letter_code
_entity_poly.pdbx_strand_id
1 'polypeptide(L)'
;MAGQCVSNVNHPTHQNVLDLGFFRAIQSLQQTHHSITYQEIVDATNQAWEDKDTWSLERNFFTLQCCLREVIMRAGENSYKIPHIKKVGLSGRVPESISCGQGVFDTGCVLLSQQDLVAVMRDLAIQTRADLEMSDILTALETVDLDKESVGDA
;
A
#
# COMPACT_ATOMS: atom_id res chain seq x y z
N MET A 1 -24.22 13.00 -14.78
CA MET A 1 -23.57 13.24 -13.49
C MET A 1 -23.09 11.90 -12.96
N ALA A 2 -21.85 11.52 -13.29
CA ALA A 2 -21.18 10.39 -12.68
C ALA A 2 -20.26 10.97 -11.61
N GLY A 3 -20.60 10.75 -10.35
CA GLY A 3 -19.77 11.16 -9.23
C GLY A 3 -18.45 10.43 -9.31
N GLN A 4 -17.37 11.20 -9.33
CA GLN A 4 -16.02 10.69 -9.13
C GLN A 4 -16.00 9.91 -7.82
N CYS A 5 -15.65 8.62 -7.91
CA CYS A 5 -15.14 7.88 -6.78
C CYS A 5 -13.83 8.55 -6.36
N VAL A 6 -13.92 9.52 -5.44
CA VAL A 6 -12.81 9.87 -4.57
C VAL A 6 -12.53 8.60 -3.77
N SER A 7 -11.55 7.82 -4.21
CA SER A 7 -11.01 6.72 -3.44
C SER A 7 -10.55 7.30 -2.11
N ASN A 8 -11.30 6.97 -1.06
CA ASN A 8 -11.02 7.36 0.31
C ASN A 8 -9.56 6.99 0.65
N VAL A 9 -8.72 7.99 0.88
CA VAL A 9 -7.26 7.93 1.12
C VAL A 9 -6.86 7.20 2.42
N ASN A 10 -7.78 6.47 3.05
CA ASN A 10 -7.59 5.89 4.40
C ASN A 10 -7.85 4.38 4.51
N HIS A 11 -7.78 3.60 3.42
CA HIS A 11 -7.72 2.14 3.54
C HIS A 11 -6.33 1.63 3.14
N PRO A 12 -5.63 0.84 3.99
CA PRO A 12 -4.39 0.19 3.60
C PRO A 12 -4.61 -0.55 2.29
N THR A 13 -3.77 -0.28 1.29
CA THR A 13 -3.83 -1.00 0.04
C THR A 13 -3.34 -2.43 0.34
N HIS A 14 -4.24 -3.41 0.28
CA HIS A 14 -3.90 -4.83 0.43
C HIS A 14 -3.07 -5.39 -0.74
N GLN A 15 -2.41 -4.50 -1.48
CA GLN A 15 -1.59 -4.74 -2.66
C GLN A 15 -0.09 -4.67 -2.33
N ASN A 16 0.27 -4.28 -1.11
CA ASN A 16 1.65 -4.27 -0.63
C ASN A 16 1.90 -5.46 0.33
N VAL A 17 2.85 -6.32 -0.03
CA VAL A 17 3.22 -7.50 0.75
C VAL A 17 3.76 -7.15 2.14
N LEU A 18 4.38 -5.98 2.29
CA LEU A 18 4.90 -5.50 3.58
C LEU A 18 3.78 -5.07 4.51
N ASP A 19 2.74 -4.41 3.97
CA ASP A 19 1.54 -4.04 4.72
C ASP A 19 0.76 -5.28 5.18
N LEU A 20 0.74 -6.35 4.38
CA LEU A 20 0.05 -7.59 4.77
C LEU A 20 0.73 -8.34 5.93
N GLY A 21 2.04 -8.13 6.12
CA GLY A 21 2.84 -8.97 7.01
C GLY A 21 3.79 -8.24 7.96
N PHE A 22 4.82 -7.58 7.42
CA PHE A 22 5.91 -7.02 8.22
C PHE A 22 5.47 -5.80 9.01
N PHE A 23 4.85 -4.81 8.37
CA PHE A 23 4.40 -3.59 9.05
C PHE A 23 3.28 -3.84 10.06
N ARG A 24 2.41 -4.81 9.81
CA ARG A 24 1.41 -5.26 10.81
C ARG A 24 2.05 -5.87 12.05
N ALA A 25 3.18 -6.58 11.89
CA ALA A 25 3.92 -7.10 13.03
C ALA A 25 4.65 -5.98 13.79
N ILE A 26 5.24 -5.01 13.09
CA ILE A 26 5.81 -3.81 13.75
C ILE A 26 4.73 -3.06 14.53
N GLN A 27 3.55 -2.84 13.95
CA GLN A 27 2.43 -2.20 14.66
C GLN A 27 2.03 -2.99 15.91
N SER A 28 1.99 -4.32 15.82
CA SER A 28 1.70 -5.17 16.99
C SER A 28 2.80 -5.07 18.05
N LEU A 29 4.06 -5.02 17.62
CA LEU A 29 5.21 -4.85 18.50
C LEU A 29 5.17 -3.50 19.21
N GLN A 30 4.88 -2.40 18.51
CA GLN A 30 4.72 -1.06 19.10
C GLN A 30 3.58 -0.99 20.13
N GLN A 31 2.52 -1.80 19.97
CA GLN A 31 1.45 -1.89 20.97
C GLN A 31 1.89 -2.64 22.24
N THR A 32 2.88 -3.52 22.13
CA THR A 32 3.38 -4.35 23.25
C THR A 32 4.68 -3.83 23.87
N HIS A 33 5.49 -3.09 23.10
CA HIS A 33 6.78 -2.52 23.49
C HIS A 33 6.69 -1.00 23.40
N HIS A 34 6.81 -0.34 24.54
CA HIS A 34 6.89 1.12 24.61
C HIS A 34 8.35 1.54 24.46
N SER A 35 8.83 1.65 23.23
CA SER A 35 10.11 2.30 22.94
C SER A 35 10.00 3.80 23.23
N ILE A 36 10.93 4.33 24.00
CA ILE A 36 10.95 5.74 24.44
C ILE A 36 12.00 6.52 23.63
N THR A 37 13.01 5.82 23.09
CA THR A 37 14.08 6.42 22.28
C THR A 37 14.07 5.92 20.84
N TYR A 38 14.61 6.72 19.91
CA TYR A 38 14.79 6.32 18.51
C TYR A 38 15.62 5.04 18.37
N GLN A 39 16.69 4.89 19.18
CA GLN A 39 17.55 3.71 19.13
C GLN A 39 16.79 2.44 19.49
N GLU A 40 15.94 2.49 20.53
CA GLU A 40 15.08 1.37 20.92
C GLU A 40 14.08 0.99 19.82
N ILE A 41 13.58 1.97 19.05
CA ILE A 41 12.69 1.70 17.91
C ILE A 41 13.46 0.96 16.80
N VAL A 42 14.67 1.43 16.49
CA VAL A 42 15.53 0.80 15.46
C VAL A 42 15.90 -0.62 15.87
N ASP A 43 16.34 -0.82 17.11
CA ASP A 43 16.77 -2.12 17.61
C ASP A 43 15.59 -3.11 17.65
N ALA A 44 14.41 -2.67 18.13
CA ALA A 44 13.21 -3.49 18.11
C ALA A 44 12.74 -3.85 16.69
N THR A 45 12.89 -2.92 15.73
CA THR A 45 12.53 -3.15 14.32
C THR A 45 13.47 -4.16 13.67
N ASN A 46 14.78 -4.04 13.93
CA ASN A 46 15.77 -4.99 13.42
C ASN A 46 15.56 -6.38 14.00
N GLN A 47 15.33 -6.48 15.32
CA GLN A 47 15.03 -7.76 15.97
C GLN A 47 13.76 -8.40 15.37
N ALA A 48 12.72 -7.59 15.15
CA ALA A 48 11.50 -8.05 14.52
C ALA A 48 11.69 -8.54 13.09
N TRP A 49 12.67 -8.00 12.36
CA TRP A 49 13.03 -8.46 11.02
C TRP A 49 13.76 -9.80 11.06
N GLU A 50 14.75 -9.95 11.94
CA GLU A 50 15.50 -11.20 12.12
C GLU A 50 14.61 -12.35 12.63
N ASP A 51 13.64 -12.04 13.49
CA ASP A 51 12.70 -13.03 14.03
C ASP A 51 11.63 -13.48 13.02
N LYS A 52 11.56 -12.84 11.84
CA LYS A 52 10.56 -13.19 10.81
C LYS A 52 10.94 -14.49 10.11
N ASP A 53 10.19 -15.53 10.45
CA ASP A 53 10.23 -16.81 9.74
C ASP A 53 9.92 -16.63 8.25
N THR A 54 10.74 -17.21 7.37
CA THR A 54 10.55 -17.25 5.91
C THR A 54 9.15 -17.73 5.52
N TRP A 55 8.59 -18.67 6.29
CA TRP A 55 7.21 -19.14 6.12
C TRP A 55 6.18 -18.02 6.22
N SER A 56 6.43 -17.04 7.09
CA SER A 56 5.54 -15.90 7.28
C SER A 56 5.51 -14.99 6.05
N LEU A 57 6.64 -14.87 5.34
CA LEU A 57 6.76 -14.08 4.13
C LEU A 57 6.04 -14.74 2.95
N GLU A 58 6.25 -16.03 2.73
CA GLU A 58 5.54 -16.81 1.70
C GLU A 58 4.01 -16.72 1.88
N ARG A 59 3.54 -16.78 3.12
CA ARG A 59 2.13 -16.58 3.43
C ARG A 59 1.62 -15.21 2.99
N ASN A 60 2.39 -14.15 3.18
CA ASN A 60 2.00 -12.80 2.75
C ASN A 60 1.89 -12.72 1.23
N PHE A 61 2.80 -13.38 0.49
CA PHE A 61 2.71 -13.47 -0.97
C PHE A 61 1.45 -14.18 -1.43
N PHE A 62 1.03 -15.27 -0.79
CA PHE A 62 -0.25 -15.89 -1.13
C PHE A 62 -1.46 -15.04 -0.77
N THR A 63 -1.41 -14.37 0.38
CA THR A 63 -2.47 -13.43 0.75
C THR A 63 -2.57 -12.32 -0.29
N LEU A 64 -1.45 -11.79 -0.76
CA LEU A 64 -1.41 -10.81 -1.85
C LEU A 64 -2.06 -11.36 -3.12
N GLN A 65 -1.70 -12.56 -3.57
CA GLN A 65 -2.32 -13.17 -4.74
C GLN A 65 -3.84 -13.33 -4.57
N CYS A 66 -4.31 -13.68 -3.35
CA CYS A 66 -5.74 -13.73 -3.05
C CYS A 66 -6.39 -12.35 -3.08
N CYS A 67 -5.74 -11.32 -2.55
CA CYS A 67 -6.21 -9.94 -2.61
C CYS A 67 -6.35 -9.46 -4.06
N LEU A 68 -5.37 -9.74 -4.93
CA LEU A 68 -5.42 -9.42 -6.35
C LEU A 68 -6.60 -10.08 -7.06
N ARG A 69 -6.93 -11.33 -6.70
CA ARG A 69 -8.15 -11.99 -7.19
C ARG A 69 -9.41 -11.23 -6.79
N GLU A 70 -9.51 -10.80 -5.53
CA GLU A 70 -10.66 -10.02 -5.06
C GLU A 70 -10.76 -8.66 -5.77
N VAL A 71 -9.64 -7.98 -6.03
CA VAL A 71 -9.59 -6.73 -6.80
C VAL A 71 -10.21 -6.93 -8.18
N ILE A 72 -9.84 -8.00 -8.89
CA ILE A 72 -10.41 -8.31 -10.22
C ILE A 72 -11.92 -8.54 -10.09
N MET A 73 -12.36 -9.37 -9.14
CA MET A 73 -13.77 -9.69 -8.92
C MET A 73 -14.62 -8.48 -8.48
N ARG A 74 -13.98 -7.45 -7.94
CA ARG A 74 -14.60 -6.18 -7.49
C ARG A 74 -14.30 -5.01 -8.44
N ALA A 75 -13.90 -5.27 -9.68
CA ALA A 75 -13.66 -4.25 -10.69
C ALA A 75 -12.68 -3.13 -10.26
N GLY A 76 -11.65 -3.48 -9.49
CA GLY A 76 -10.64 -2.54 -9.02
C GLY A 76 -10.90 -1.97 -7.63
N GLU A 77 -12.03 -2.27 -6.99
CA GLU A 77 -12.29 -1.79 -5.63
C GLU A 77 -11.42 -2.48 -4.56
N ASN A 78 -11.09 -1.73 -3.51
CA ASN A 78 -10.38 -2.24 -2.32
C ASN A 78 -11.33 -2.60 -1.16
N SER A 79 -12.64 -2.66 -1.42
CA SER A 79 -13.72 -2.88 -0.43
C SER A 79 -13.93 -4.36 -0.04
N TYR A 80 -12.85 -5.13 0.02
CA TYR A 80 -12.88 -6.56 0.35
C TYR A 80 -12.21 -6.83 1.70
N LYS A 81 -12.65 -7.91 2.35
CA LYS A 81 -11.96 -8.43 3.52
C LYS A 81 -10.76 -9.24 3.05
N ILE A 82 -9.61 -9.07 3.72
CA ILE A 82 -8.41 -9.87 3.43
C ILE A 82 -8.77 -11.36 3.51
N PRO A 83 -8.60 -12.14 2.42
CA PRO A 83 -8.94 -13.55 2.42
C PRO A 83 -8.07 -14.32 3.43
N HIS A 84 -8.72 -14.98 4.39
CA HIS A 84 -8.01 -15.81 5.37
C HIS A 84 -7.64 -17.15 4.76
N ILE A 85 -6.38 -17.29 4.34
CA ILE A 85 -5.81 -18.57 3.95
C ILE A 85 -5.62 -19.39 5.23
N LYS A 86 -6.44 -20.43 5.40
CA LYS A 86 -6.26 -21.41 6.49
C LYS A 86 -4.86 -22.02 6.35
N LYS A 87 -4.26 -22.38 7.48
CA LYS A 87 -2.97 -23.10 7.57
C LYS A 87 -3.13 -24.50 6.95
N VAL A 88 -3.31 -24.56 5.63
CA VAL A 88 -3.20 -25.80 4.88
C VAL A 88 -1.75 -26.20 5.02
N GLY A 89 -1.51 -27.41 5.52
CA GLY A 89 -0.18 -27.93 5.81
C GLY A 89 0.69 -27.84 4.56
N LEU A 90 1.46 -26.78 4.46
CA LEU A 90 2.53 -26.57 3.49
C LEU A 90 3.72 -27.42 3.95
N SER A 91 3.51 -28.73 4.09
CA SER A 91 4.53 -29.68 4.50
C SER A 91 5.50 -29.90 3.34
N GLY A 92 6.51 -29.04 3.21
CA GLY A 92 7.74 -29.33 2.50
C GLY A 92 8.01 -28.49 1.24
N ARG A 93 6.99 -28.22 0.41
CA ARG A 93 7.11 -27.29 -0.73
C ARG A 93 5.86 -26.43 -0.87
N VAL A 94 6.08 -25.14 -0.80
CA VAL A 94 5.05 -24.12 -0.98
C VAL A 94 4.76 -23.96 -2.48
N PRO A 95 3.49 -24.07 -2.93
CA PRO A 95 3.14 -23.73 -4.32
C PRO A 95 3.59 -22.30 -4.64
N GLU A 96 4.20 -22.06 -5.79
CA GLU A 96 4.65 -20.71 -6.15
C GLU A 96 3.47 -19.75 -6.43
N SER A 97 2.31 -20.31 -6.79
CA SER A 97 1.10 -19.55 -7.09
C SER A 97 -0.19 -20.22 -6.59
N ILE A 98 -1.19 -19.39 -6.31
CA ILE A 98 -2.57 -19.86 -6.14
C ILE A 98 -3.20 -20.08 -7.52
N SER A 99 -4.06 -21.08 -7.63
CA SER A 99 -4.87 -21.27 -8.84
C SER A 99 -5.79 -20.06 -9.05
N CYS A 100 -5.70 -19.43 -10.22
CA CYS A 100 -6.62 -18.42 -10.68
C CYS A 100 -7.66 -19.09 -11.60
N GLY A 101 -8.93 -19.11 -11.18
CA GLY A 101 -9.98 -19.74 -11.98
C GLY A 101 -10.20 -18.98 -13.30
N GLN A 102 -10.47 -19.71 -14.39
CA GLN A 102 -10.68 -19.12 -15.72
C GLN A 102 -11.71 -17.99 -15.71
N GLY A 103 -12.81 -18.12 -14.95
CA GLY A 103 -13.81 -17.06 -14.85
C GLY A 103 -13.31 -15.75 -14.24
N VAL A 104 -12.33 -15.80 -13.32
CA VAL A 104 -11.69 -14.57 -12.79
C VAL A 104 -10.86 -13.91 -13.89
N PHE A 105 -10.08 -14.70 -14.62
CA PHE A 105 -9.28 -14.21 -15.73
C PHE A 105 -10.15 -13.56 -16.80
N ASP A 106 -11.22 -14.25 -17.24
CA ASP A 106 -12.17 -13.75 -18.24
C ASP A 106 -12.84 -12.46 -17.76
N THR A 107 -13.23 -12.40 -16.48
CA THR A 107 -13.77 -11.18 -15.86
C THR A 107 -12.77 -10.03 -15.97
N GLY A 108 -11.50 -10.27 -15.65
CA GLY A 108 -10.43 -9.29 -15.80
C GLY A 108 -10.28 -8.79 -17.24
N CYS A 109 -10.30 -9.70 -18.22
CA CYS A 109 -10.24 -9.32 -19.64
C CYS A 109 -11.41 -8.45 -20.06
N VAL A 110 -12.64 -8.79 -19.65
CA VAL A 110 -13.83 -8.00 -19.94
C VAL A 110 -13.71 -6.60 -19.35
N LEU A 111 -13.34 -6.49 -18.08
CA LEU A 111 -13.18 -5.21 -17.40
C LEU A 111 -12.12 -4.33 -18.07
N LEU A 112 -10.98 -4.92 -18.45
CA LEU A 112 -9.92 -4.21 -19.16
C LEU A 112 -10.36 -3.75 -20.56
N SER A 113 -11.15 -4.56 -21.28
CA SER A 113 -11.64 -4.19 -22.62
C SER A 113 -12.63 -3.02 -22.61
N GLN A 114 -13.27 -2.75 -21.47
CA GLN A 114 -14.22 -1.64 -21.29
C GLN A 114 -13.52 -0.31 -20.97
N GLN A 115 -12.24 -0.33 -20.62
CA GLN A 115 -11.47 0.86 -20.23
C GLN A 115 -10.78 1.50 -21.44
N ASP A 116 -10.97 2.80 -21.65
CA ASP A 116 -10.12 3.58 -22.56
C ASP A 116 -8.84 3.97 -21.82
N LEU A 117 -7.82 3.10 -21.94
CA LEU A 117 -6.54 3.30 -21.27
C LEU A 117 -5.85 4.61 -21.70
N VAL A 118 -6.08 5.08 -22.93
CA VAL A 118 -5.48 6.33 -23.43
C VAL A 118 -6.11 7.52 -22.74
N ALA A 119 -7.45 7.53 -22.59
CA ALA A 119 -8.16 8.54 -21.84
C ALA A 119 -7.74 8.53 -20.36
N VAL A 120 -7.72 7.36 -19.72
CA VAL A 120 -7.31 7.21 -18.30
C VAL A 120 -5.89 7.74 -18.07
N MET A 121 -4.93 7.38 -18.92
CA MET A 121 -3.56 7.86 -18.81
C MET A 121 -3.44 9.36 -19.03
N ARG A 122 -4.23 9.93 -19.95
CA ARG A 122 -4.29 11.38 -20.16
C ARG A 122 -4.83 12.09 -18.92
N ASP A 123 -5.94 11.61 -18.38
CA ASP A 123 -6.57 12.21 -17.21
C ASP A 123 -5.64 12.14 -15.99
N LEU A 124 -4.96 11.00 -15.79
CA LEU A 124 -3.94 10.85 -14.76
C LEU A 124 -2.79 11.84 -14.95
N ALA A 125 -2.27 12.00 -16.17
CA ALA A 125 -1.18 12.94 -16.44
C ALA A 125 -1.59 14.40 -16.18
N ILE A 126 -2.85 14.77 -16.45
CA ILE A 126 -3.39 16.09 -16.12
C ILE A 126 -3.45 16.27 -14.60
N GLN A 127 -3.95 15.27 -13.86
CA GLN A 127 -4.02 15.33 -12.40
C GLN A 127 -2.63 15.41 -11.77
N THR A 128 -1.69 14.56 -12.18
CA THR A 128 -0.30 14.60 -11.69
C THR A 128 0.33 15.96 -11.92
N ARG A 129 0.10 16.58 -13.08
CA ARG A 129 0.61 17.93 -13.33
C ARG A 129 0.06 18.95 -12.34
N ALA A 130 -1.26 18.95 -12.12
CA ALA A 130 -1.90 19.87 -11.19
C ALA A 130 -1.38 19.66 -9.75
N ASP A 131 -1.17 18.41 -9.34
CA ASP A 131 -0.64 18.08 -8.01
C ASP A 131 0.81 18.55 -7.84
N LEU A 132 1.63 18.44 -8.89
CA LEU A 132 3.00 18.95 -8.88
C LEU A 132 3.03 20.48 -8.83
N GLU A 133 2.16 21.16 -9.58
CA GLU A 133 2.05 22.63 -9.53
C GLU A 133 1.64 23.11 -8.12
N MET A 134 0.76 22.40 -7.42
CA MET A 134 0.41 22.70 -6.02
C MET A 134 1.60 22.51 -5.09
N SER A 135 2.40 21.46 -5.31
CA SER A 135 3.63 21.23 -4.54
C SER A 135 4.63 22.35 -4.71
N ASP A 136 4.84 22.85 -5.94
CA ASP A 136 5.78 23.93 -6.23
C ASP A 136 5.39 25.24 -5.52
N ILE A 137 4.10 25.54 -5.44
CA ILE A 137 3.58 26.71 -4.71
C ILE A 137 3.85 26.58 -3.20
N LEU A 138 3.64 25.40 -2.62
CA LEU A 138 3.89 25.16 -1.19
C LEU A 138 5.38 25.26 -0.85
N THR A 139 6.27 24.74 -1.70
CA THR A 139 7.72 24.90 -1.56
C THR A 139 8.15 26.36 -1.69
N ALA A 140 7.54 27.12 -2.60
CA ALA A 140 7.78 28.55 -2.71
C ALA A 140 7.32 29.33 -1.46
N LEU A 141 6.24 28.93 -0.80
CA LEU A 141 5.80 29.54 0.48
C LEU A 141 6.76 29.24 1.64
N GLU A 142 7.32 28.03 1.72
CA GLU A 142 8.33 27.69 2.74
C GLU A 142 9.61 28.53 2.63
N THR A 143 9.96 28.96 1.41
CA THR A 143 11.15 29.81 1.17
C THR A 143 10.93 31.28 1.47
N VAL A 144 9.69 31.73 1.71
CA VAL A 144 9.36 33.14 1.97
C VAL A 144 9.47 33.51 3.46
N ASP A 145 9.67 32.57 4.39
CA ASP A 145 9.63 32.82 5.84
C ASP A 145 10.98 32.71 6.58
N LEU A 146 12.12 33.10 5.97
CA LEU A 146 13.41 33.17 6.68
C LEU A 146 14.18 34.50 6.63
N ASP A 147 13.63 35.56 6.05
CA ASP A 147 14.31 36.87 6.00
C ASP A 147 13.57 37.98 6.77
N LYS A 148 13.14 37.69 8.01
CA LYS A 148 12.98 38.78 8.99
C LYS A 148 14.29 38.98 9.74
N GLU A 149 15.03 39.92 9.18
CA GLU A 149 16.28 40.50 9.65
C GLU A 149 16.53 40.42 11.16
N SER A 150 17.77 40.01 11.46
CA SER A 150 18.52 40.47 12.62
C SER A 150 18.38 41.99 12.81
N VAL A 151 17.62 42.42 13.82
CA VAL A 151 17.86 43.74 14.41
C VAL A 151 18.93 43.55 15.47
N GLY A 152 20.16 43.87 15.09
CA GLY A 152 21.27 44.13 16.00
C GLY A 152 21.18 45.53 16.61
N ASP A 153 21.66 45.62 17.84
CA ASP A 153 22.18 46.75 18.61
C ASP A 153 21.38 48.07 18.72
N ALA A 154 20.95 48.33 19.97
CA ALA A 154 21.23 49.58 20.69
C ALA A 154 21.43 49.27 22.18
#